data_AF-A0A7R9Q6P9-F1
#
_entry.id   AF-A0A7R9Q6P9-F1
#
_cell.length_a   1.000
_cell.length_b   1.000
_cell.length_c   1.000
_cell.angle_alpha   90.00
_cell.angle_beta   90.00
_cell.angle_gamma   90.00
#
_symmetry.space_group_name_H-M   'P 1'
#
loop_
_entity.id
_entity.type
_entity.pdbx_description
1 polymer ?
#
loop_
_entity_poly.entity_id
_entity_poly.type
_entity_poly.pdbx_seq_one_letter_code
_entity_poly.pdbx_strand_id
1 'polypeptide(L)'
;MQNQTKYSLIILMVFVFLRVVASKDVIAVVTVDQQDSVALNAIRYAFKEYKSPNGNQIKVKEVILGEEDNSTTICEQLFADKSMPTFVLDVTESAQTSPKVKNLVREMGIPTISTTYQLGSGILNWRNLDDNEKQYLIHVNQPGDTIPIM
;
A
#
# COMPACT_ATOMS: atom_id res chain seq x y z
N MET A 1 -30.71 19.74 -39.46
CA MET A 1 -29.53 18.93 -39.05
C MET A 1 -28.69 19.54 -37.93
N GLN A 2 -28.74 20.86 -37.69
CA GLN A 2 -27.86 21.56 -36.73
C GLN A 2 -28.16 21.30 -35.23
N ASN A 3 -29.38 20.88 -34.89
CA ASN A 3 -29.76 20.59 -33.50
C ASN A 3 -29.22 19.24 -33.00
N GLN A 4 -29.08 18.24 -33.88
CA GLN A 4 -28.61 16.90 -33.50
C GLN A 4 -27.16 16.92 -32.98
N THR A 5 -26.31 17.77 -33.57
CA THR A 5 -24.91 17.93 -33.17
C THR A 5 -24.75 18.59 -31.81
N LYS A 6 -25.66 19.52 -31.44
CA LYS A 6 -25.63 20.18 -30.13
C LYS A 6 -25.98 19.24 -28.99
N TYR A 7 -27.01 18.41 -29.15
CA TYR A 7 -27.38 17.41 -28.14
C TYR A 7 -26.30 16.34 -27.98
N SER A 8 -25.68 15.91 -29.08
CA SER A 8 -24.56 14.97 -29.04
C SER A 8 -23.36 15.51 -28.24
N LEU A 9 -23.02 16.79 -28.39
CA LEU A 9 -21.91 17.42 -27.68
C LEU A 9 -22.18 17.60 -26.18
N ILE A 10 -23.43 17.90 -25.82
CA ILE A 10 -23.87 17.99 -24.42
C ILE A 10 -23.82 16.60 -23.75
N ILE A 11 -24.30 15.56 -24.43
CA ILE A 11 -24.25 14.18 -23.91
C ILE A 11 -22.80 13.74 -23.69
N LEU A 12 -21.90 14.06 -24.64
CA LEU A 12 -20.47 13.77 -24.51
C LEU A 12 -19.84 14.51 -23.31
N MET A 13 -20.13 15.81 -23.15
CA MET A 13 -19.65 16.58 -22.00
C MET A 13 -20.18 16.03 -20.67
N VAL A 14 -21.46 15.67 -20.59
CA VAL A 14 -22.06 15.07 -19.39
C VAL A 14 -21.42 13.71 -19.08
N PHE A 15 -21.14 12.89 -20.09
CA PHE A 15 -20.43 11.62 -19.91
C PHE A 15 -19.00 11.80 -19.40
N VAL A 16 -18.28 12.80 -19.92
CA VAL A 16 -16.94 13.15 -19.47
C VAL A 16 -16.99 13.68 -18.03
N PHE A 17 -17.95 14.55 -17.70
CA PHE A 17 -18.13 15.05 -16.34
C PHE A 17 -18.48 13.93 -15.34
N LEU A 18 -19.37 13.02 -15.73
CA LEU A 18 -19.75 11.86 -14.90
C LEU A 18 -18.57 10.91 -14.67
N ARG A 19 -17.65 10.76 -15.64
CA ARG A 19 -16.41 9.98 -15.46
C ARG A 19 -15.40 10.67 -14.54
N VAL A 20 -15.35 12.01 -14.54
CA VAL A 20 -14.43 12.79 -13.68
C VAL A 20 -14.89 12.79 -12.21
N VAL A 21 -16.20 12.68 -11.95
CA VAL A 21 -16.77 12.69 -10.59
C VAL A 21 -16.70 11.31 -9.89
N ALA A 22 -16.30 10.25 -10.59
CA ALA A 22 -16.13 8.94 -9.97
C ALA A 22 -14.91 8.94 -9.03
N SER A 23 -15.16 9.14 -7.73
CA SER A 23 -14.16 9.00 -6.67
C SER A 23 -13.64 7.56 -6.70
N LYS A 24 -12.36 7.35 -7.01
CA LYS A 24 -11.73 6.02 -6.91
C LYS A 24 -11.51 5.72 -5.43
N ASP A 25 -12.10 4.63 -4.94
CA ASP A 25 -11.80 4.11 -3.61
C ASP A 25 -10.30 3.83 -3.50
N VAL A 26 -9.67 4.32 -2.42
CA VAL A 26 -8.26 4.05 -2.16
C VAL A 26 -8.16 2.73 -1.41
N ILE A 27 -7.43 1.77 -1.96
CA ILE A 27 -7.23 0.46 -1.32
C ILE A 27 -5.85 0.46 -0.67
N ALA A 28 -5.83 0.55 0.66
CA ALA A 28 -4.62 0.44 1.46
C ALA A 28 -4.47 -1.02 1.90
N VAL A 29 -3.36 -1.67 1.52
CA VAL A 29 -3.03 -2.99 2.06
C VAL A 29 -1.98 -2.85 3.16
N VAL A 30 -2.25 -3.44 4.31
CA VAL A 30 -1.36 -3.44 5.47
C VAL A 30 -0.80 -4.85 5.64
N THR A 31 0.51 -5.03 5.51
CA THR A 31 1.18 -6.30 5.81
C THR A 31 1.78 -6.25 7.21
N VAL A 32 1.47 -7.25 8.02
CA VAL A 32 1.91 -7.34 9.41
C VAL A 32 2.22 -8.80 9.75
N ASP A 33 3.20 -9.05 10.61
CA ASP A 33 3.47 -10.41 11.08
C ASP A 33 2.39 -10.86 12.08
N GLN A 34 2.08 -12.16 12.08
CA GLN A 34 1.05 -12.76 12.92
C GLN A 34 1.22 -12.49 14.43
N GLN A 35 2.45 -12.26 14.87
CA GLN A 35 2.79 -12.02 16.27
C GLN A 35 2.60 -10.55 16.70
N ASP A 36 2.49 -9.60 15.75
CA ASP A 36 2.38 -8.18 16.06
C ASP A 36 0.95 -7.64 15.92
N SER A 37 0.18 -7.84 16.99
CA SER A 37 -1.18 -7.27 17.10
C SER A 37 -1.20 -5.78 17.43
N VAL A 38 -0.09 -5.21 17.93
CA VAL A 38 -0.04 -3.83 18.42
C VAL A 38 0.03 -2.87 17.24
N ALA A 39 0.95 -3.10 16.30
CA ALA A 39 1.06 -2.28 15.08
C ALA A 39 -0.25 -2.31 14.28
N LEU A 40 -0.83 -3.49 14.11
CA LEU A 40 -2.10 -3.65 13.39
C LEU A 40 -3.24 -2.83 14.03
N ASN A 41 -3.38 -2.90 15.36
CA ASN A 41 -4.43 -2.15 16.05
C ASN A 41 -4.20 -0.64 15.96
N ALA A 42 -2.96 -0.16 16.11
CA ALA A 42 -2.65 1.26 15.96
C ALA A 42 -3.02 1.78 14.56
N ILE A 43 -2.71 1.02 13.51
CA ILE A 43 -3.05 1.34 12.13
C ILE A 43 -4.57 1.33 11.91
N ARG A 44 -5.28 0.32 12.43
CA ARG A 44 -6.76 0.25 12.38
C ARG A 44 -7.39 1.50 12.99
N TYR A 45 -6.94 1.92 14.17
CA TYR A 45 -7.45 3.13 14.81
C TYR A 45 -7.15 4.38 13.98
N ALA A 46 -5.95 4.50 13.41
CA ALA A 46 -5.59 5.63 12.56
C ALA A 46 -6.51 5.76 11.33
N PHE A 47 -6.76 4.65 10.62
CA PHE A 47 -7.67 4.66 9.46
C PHE A 47 -9.14 4.85 9.85
N LYS A 48 -9.56 4.36 11.02
CA LYS A 48 -10.91 4.58 11.53
C LYS A 48 -11.20 6.05 11.83
N GLU A 49 -10.23 6.77 12.40
CA GLU A 49 -10.37 8.20 12.74
C GLU A 49 -10.14 9.12 11.53
N TYR A 50 -9.51 8.61 10.47
CA TYR A 50 -9.25 9.38 9.27
C TYR A 50 -10.55 9.80 8.56
N LYS A 51 -10.73 11.11 8.39
CA LYS A 51 -11.82 11.70 7.62
C LYS A 51 -11.25 12.35 6.37
N SER A 52 -11.56 11.80 5.22
CA SER A 52 -11.12 12.35 3.94
C SER A 52 -11.72 13.73 3.70
N PRO A 53 -10.91 14.76 3.38
CA PRO A 53 -11.41 16.10 3.07
C PRO A 53 -12.40 16.12 1.90
N ASN A 54 -12.23 15.18 0.97
CA ASN A 54 -13.00 15.08 -0.27
C ASN A 54 -14.06 13.97 -0.22
N GLY A 55 -14.29 13.35 0.95
CA GLY A 55 -15.25 12.25 1.11
C GLY A 55 -14.81 10.88 0.58
N ASN A 56 -13.63 10.76 -0.05
CA ASN A 56 -13.09 9.48 -0.51
C ASN A 56 -12.91 8.51 0.67
N GLN A 57 -13.37 7.28 0.52
CA GLN A 57 -13.16 6.24 1.53
C GLN A 57 -11.84 5.50 1.28
N ILE A 58 -11.12 5.20 2.36
CA ILE A 58 -9.98 4.29 2.32
C ILE A 58 -10.48 2.92 2.75
N LYS A 59 -10.42 1.95 1.84
CA LYS A 59 -10.63 0.53 2.16
C LYS A 59 -9.32 -0.04 2.64
N VAL A 60 -9.27 -0.44 3.89
CA VAL A 60 -8.09 -1.08 4.48
C VAL A 60 -8.27 -2.59 4.37
N LYS A 61 -7.27 -3.24 3.79
CA LYS A 61 -7.17 -4.69 3.74
C LYS A 61 -5.94 -5.11 4.53
N GLU A 62 -6.12 -6.10 5.37
CA GLU A 62 -5.09 -6.57 6.29
C GLU A 62 -4.58 -7.92 5.79
N VAL A 63 -3.27 -8.06 5.75
CA VAL A 63 -2.56 -9.27 5.32
C VAL A 63 -1.66 -9.68 6.47
N ILE A 64 -2.06 -10.75 7.15
CA ILE A 64 -1.38 -11.25 8.35
C ILE A 64 -0.48 -12.40 7.90
N LEU A 65 0.83 -12.22 8.09
CA LEU A 65 1.85 -13.13 7.57
C LEU A 65 2.46 -13.99 8.68
N GLY A 66 2.52 -15.29 8.44
CA GLY A 66 3.28 -16.25 9.23
C GLY A 66 4.69 -16.46 8.66
N GLU A 67 5.61 -16.96 9.48
CA GLU A 67 6.98 -17.24 9.05
C GLU A 67 7.05 -18.27 7.91
N GLU A 68 6.12 -19.22 7.90
CA GLU A 68 5.99 -20.29 6.90
C GLU A 68 5.36 -19.82 5.58
N ASP A 69 4.83 -18.59 5.50
CA ASP A 69 4.20 -18.08 4.28
C ASP A 69 5.24 -17.89 3.17
N ASN A 70 5.01 -18.52 2.02
CA ASN A 70 5.85 -18.36 0.84
C ASN A 70 5.38 -17.20 -0.04
N SER A 71 6.19 -16.78 -1.02
CA SER A 71 5.88 -15.65 -1.90
C SER A 71 4.57 -15.80 -2.67
N THR A 72 4.19 -17.03 -3.06
CA THR A 72 2.91 -17.28 -3.76
C THR A 72 1.74 -17.01 -2.83
N THR A 73 1.78 -17.54 -1.61
CA THR A 73 0.74 -17.32 -0.59
C THR A 73 0.63 -15.83 -0.24
N ILE A 74 1.76 -15.13 -0.05
CA ILE A 74 1.77 -13.69 0.21
C ILE A 74 1.16 -12.91 -0.95
N CYS A 75 1.51 -13.27 -2.20
CA CYS A 75 0.94 -12.65 -3.40
C CYS A 75 -0.58 -12.86 -3.48
N GLU A 76 -1.06 -14.08 -3.28
CA GLU A 76 -2.49 -14.40 -3.26
C GLU A 76 -3.23 -13.58 -2.19
N GLN A 77 -2.65 -13.44 -0.99
CA GLN A 77 -3.23 -12.63 0.07
C GLN A 77 -3.23 -11.13 -0.28
N LEU A 78 -2.12 -10.58 -0.79
CA LEU A 78 -2.02 -9.17 -1.22
C LEU A 78 -3.09 -8.82 -2.25
N PHE A 79 -3.32 -9.70 -3.22
CA PHE A 79 -4.23 -9.48 -4.36
C PHE A 79 -5.55 -10.25 -4.28
N ALA A 80 -5.89 -10.79 -3.11
CA ALA A 80 -7.20 -11.40 -2.88
C ALA A 80 -8.33 -10.48 -3.38
N ASP A 81 -9.36 -11.10 -3.96
CA ASP A 81 -10.49 -10.45 -4.63
C ASP A 81 -10.17 -9.69 -5.93
N LYS A 82 -8.99 -9.95 -6.52
CA LYS A 82 -8.49 -9.28 -7.74
C LYS A 82 -8.42 -7.75 -7.59
N SER A 83 -8.35 -7.28 -6.34
CA SER A 83 -8.21 -5.87 -6.03
C SER A 83 -6.74 -5.49 -6.06
N MET A 84 -6.38 -4.53 -6.93
CA MET A 84 -5.04 -3.98 -6.98
C MET A 84 -4.88 -2.97 -5.83
N PRO A 85 -3.91 -3.14 -4.94
CA PRO A 85 -3.61 -2.15 -3.91
C PRO A 85 -3.27 -0.81 -4.56
N THR A 86 -3.78 0.29 -3.97
CA THR A 86 -3.33 1.63 -4.33
C THR A 86 -1.94 1.89 -3.75
N PHE A 87 -1.72 1.41 -2.52
CA PHE A 87 -0.42 1.37 -1.88
C PHE A 87 -0.38 0.24 -0.85
N VAL A 88 0.84 -0.14 -0.46
CA VAL A 88 1.11 -1.09 0.63
C VAL A 88 1.78 -0.35 1.79
N LEU A 89 1.30 -0.59 3.00
CA LEU A 89 1.95 -0.23 4.25
C LEU A 89 2.52 -1.51 4.87
N ASP A 90 3.83 -1.68 4.76
CA ASP A 90 4.54 -2.86 5.23
C ASP A 90 5.16 -2.61 6.61
N VAL A 91 4.55 -3.21 7.63
CA VAL A 91 4.99 -3.13 9.03
C VAL A 91 5.48 -4.49 9.54
N THR A 92 5.90 -5.38 8.64
CA THR A 92 6.53 -6.64 9.04
C THR A 92 7.88 -6.41 9.71
N GLU A 93 8.23 -7.20 10.72
CA GLU A 93 9.52 -7.19 11.42
C GLU A 93 10.33 -8.46 11.12
N SER A 94 9.66 -9.54 10.72
CA SER A 94 10.31 -10.81 10.44
C SER A 94 11.24 -10.72 9.23
N ALA A 95 12.47 -11.19 9.43
CA ALA A 95 13.48 -11.35 8.39
C ALA A 95 13.06 -12.29 7.26
N GLN A 96 12.05 -13.12 7.48
CA GLN A 96 11.57 -14.10 6.52
C GLN A 96 10.46 -13.54 5.63
N THR A 97 9.53 -12.75 6.18
CA THR A 97 8.34 -12.25 5.48
C THR A 97 8.62 -10.92 4.79
N SER A 98 9.34 -10.00 5.44
CA SER A 98 9.61 -8.66 4.93
C SER A 98 10.28 -8.67 3.54
N PRO A 99 11.36 -9.44 3.28
CA PRO A 99 11.97 -9.47 1.95
C PRO A 99 11.04 -10.00 0.86
N LYS A 100 10.15 -10.96 1.20
CA LYS A 100 9.18 -11.52 0.26
C LYS A 100 8.14 -10.47 -0.15
N VAL A 101 7.59 -9.72 0.82
CA VAL A 101 6.65 -8.61 0.56
C VAL A 101 7.32 -7.57 -0.33
N LYS A 102 8.53 -7.12 0.04
CA LYS A 102 9.27 -6.09 -0.69
C LYS A 102 9.56 -6.46 -2.14
N ASN A 103 9.97 -7.70 -2.39
CA ASN A 103 10.22 -8.17 -3.75
C ASN A 103 8.93 -8.17 -4.58
N LEU A 104 7.84 -8.70 -4.03
CA LEU A 104 6.55 -8.75 -4.73
C LEU A 104 6.01 -7.36 -5.08
N VAL A 105 5.99 -6.44 -4.12
CA VAL A 105 5.44 -5.09 -4.37
C VAL A 105 6.34 -4.27 -5.31
N ARG A 106 7.66 -4.48 -5.26
CA ARG A 106 8.62 -3.87 -6.19
C ARG A 106 8.41 -4.39 -7.62
N GLU A 107 8.34 -5.71 -7.80
CA GLU A 107 8.08 -6.35 -9.10
C GLU A 107 6.76 -5.87 -9.72
N MET A 108 5.75 -5.63 -8.88
CA MET A 108 4.43 -5.17 -9.29
C MET A 108 4.32 -3.64 -9.44
N GLY A 109 5.40 -2.88 -9.14
CA GLY A 109 5.41 -1.42 -9.23
C GLY A 109 4.43 -0.73 -8.28
N ILE A 110 4.19 -1.32 -7.10
CA ILE A 110 3.19 -0.83 -6.14
C ILE A 110 3.85 0.15 -5.17
N PRO A 111 3.31 1.39 -5.03
CA PRO A 111 3.73 2.32 -3.98
C PRO A 111 3.73 1.66 -2.61
N THR A 112 4.88 1.66 -1.94
CA THR A 112 5.04 0.96 -0.67
C THR A 112 5.77 1.82 0.33
N ILE A 113 5.16 1.96 1.51
CA ILE A 113 5.79 2.53 2.70
C ILE A 113 6.14 1.35 3.60
N SER A 114 7.42 1.18 3.92
CA SER A 114 7.89 0.10 4.75
C SER A 114 8.52 0.65 6.03
N THR A 115 8.12 0.13 7.19
CA THR A 115 8.65 0.49 8.51
C THR A 115 9.38 -0.67 9.18
N THR A 116 9.83 -1.63 8.37
CA THR A 116 10.31 -2.94 8.82
C THR A 116 11.56 -2.81 9.67
N TYR A 117 11.57 -3.48 10.82
CA TYR A 117 12.65 -3.42 11.80
C TYR A 117 13.41 -4.74 11.90
N GLN A 118 14.72 -4.69 12.15
CA GLN A 118 15.48 -5.88 12.55
C GLN A 118 16.63 -5.51 13.50
N LEU A 119 16.49 -5.91 14.77
CA LEU A 119 17.53 -5.74 15.78
C LEU A 119 18.73 -6.68 15.51
N GLY A 120 19.93 -6.12 15.33
CA GLY A 120 21.20 -6.86 15.44
C GLY A 120 21.81 -7.46 14.17
N SER A 121 21.06 -7.62 13.07
CA SER A 121 21.60 -8.21 11.82
C SER A 121 21.53 -7.32 10.57
N GLY A 122 21.24 -6.03 10.78
CA GLY A 122 21.20 -5.01 9.74
C GLY A 122 19.79 -4.61 9.34
N ILE A 123 19.61 -3.33 9.02
CA ILE A 123 18.31 -2.76 8.65
C ILE A 123 17.84 -3.42 7.35
N LEU A 124 16.60 -3.93 7.32
CA LEU A 124 15.96 -4.51 6.14
C LEU A 124 15.52 -3.42 5.14
N ASN A 125 16.40 -2.48 4.83
CA ASN A 125 16.13 -1.38 3.92
C ASN A 125 15.89 -1.84 2.48
N TRP A 126 15.22 -0.98 1.69
CA TRP A 126 15.24 -1.12 0.24
C TRP A 126 16.68 -1.09 -0.28
N ARG A 127 17.04 -2.01 -1.18
CA ARG A 127 18.40 -2.11 -1.75
C ARG A 127 18.37 -1.88 -3.25
N ASN A 128 19.39 -1.19 -3.75
CA ASN A 128 19.61 -0.98 -5.18
C ASN A 128 18.39 -0.40 -5.90
N LEU A 129 17.76 0.63 -5.31
CA LEU A 129 16.66 1.33 -5.97
C LEU A 129 17.18 2.22 -7.09
N ASP A 130 16.54 2.17 -8.24
CA ASP A 130 16.73 3.17 -9.29
C ASP A 130 16.03 4.50 -8.95
N ASP A 131 16.21 5.52 -9.80
CA ASP A 131 15.67 6.86 -9.54
C ASP A 131 14.13 6.95 -9.65
N ASN A 132 13.49 5.99 -10.32
CA ASN A 132 12.03 5.88 -10.37
C ASN A 132 11.50 5.19 -9.11
N GLU A 133 12.13 4.09 -8.72
CA GLU A 133 11.75 3.30 -7.55
C GLU A 133 11.84 4.11 -6.25
N LYS A 134 12.85 4.98 -6.12
CA LYS A 134 12.98 5.92 -4.99
C LYS A 134 11.78 6.84 -4.79
N GLN A 135 10.95 7.05 -5.83
CA GLN A 135 9.78 7.94 -5.74
C GLN A 135 8.57 7.29 -5.05
N TYR A 136 8.52 5.96 -4.99
CA TYR A 136 7.35 5.24 -4.49
C TYR A 136 7.66 4.09 -3.52
N LEU A 137 8.93 3.66 -3.41
CA LEU A 137 9.39 2.70 -2.41
C LEU A 137 10.08 3.45 -1.29
N ILE A 138 9.31 3.75 -0.25
CA ILE A 138 9.73 4.57 0.88
C ILE A 138 10.04 3.64 2.05
N HIS A 139 11.19 3.83 2.68
CA HIS A 139 11.47 3.22 3.97
C HIS A 139 11.45 4.29 5.05
N VAL A 140 10.77 4.00 6.14
CA VAL A 140 10.73 4.84 7.34
C VAL A 140 11.56 4.13 8.40
N ASN A 141 12.77 4.65 8.63
CA ASN A 141 13.64 4.15 9.69
C ASN A 141 12.96 4.36 11.04
N GLN A 142 13.00 3.34 11.90
CA GLN A 142 12.56 3.49 13.28
C GLN A 142 13.64 4.24 14.09
N PRO A 143 13.28 4.89 15.22
CA PRO A 143 14.26 5.58 16.05
C PRO A 143 15.45 4.70 16.45
N GLY A 144 15.21 3.41 16.71
CA GLY A 144 16.25 2.43 17.05
C GLY A 144 17.24 2.13 15.92
N ASP A 145 16.88 2.34 14.65
CA ASP A 145 17.76 2.14 13.50
C ASP A 145 18.78 3.27 13.33
N THR A 146 18.46 4.45 13.88
CA THR A 146 19.28 5.66 13.72
C THR A 146 20.30 5.80 14.85
N ILE A 147 20.09 5.13 15.98
CA ILE A 147 20.96 5.23 17.15
C ILE A 147 22.03 4.12 17.06
N PRO A 148 23.31 4.46 16.88
CA PRO A 148 24.37 3.45 16.94
C PRO A 148 24.41 2.85 18.35
N ILE A 149 24.25 1.53 18.42
CA ILE A 149 24.46 0.78 19.66
C ILE A 149 25.97 0.75 19.93
N MET A 150 26.40 1.43 21.01
CA MET A 150 27.78 1.41 21.51
C MET A 150 28.08 0.13 22.29
#